data_AF-A0A3B8TWH6-F1
#
_entry.id   AF-A0A3B8TWH6-F1
#
_cell.length_a   1.000
_cell.length_b   1.000
_cell.length_c   1.000
_cell.angle_alpha   90.00
_cell.angle_beta   90.00
_cell.angle_gamma   90.00
#
_symmetry.space_group_name_H-M   'P 1'
#
loop_
_entity.id
_entity.type
_entity.pdbx_description
1 polymer ?
#
loop_
_entity_poly.entity_id
_entity_poly.type
_entity_poly.pdbx_seq_one_letter_code
_entity_poly.pdbx_strand_id
1 'polypeptide(L)'
;MPDHLFWLQNLHIEVVVFDLGNVIIPVDFERTVKAFVALGGKKASELYHYAGQTHLFEELERGEVSRKEFLARVRPELNHALDNEIVEAWNAMLYHVDHSTFEYLDKLRPRFKTYVLSNINTYHAEWVDKAMRNTSSENVISQYFDYVFYSHEIGHRKPDYGAWQYIIAQEGIDPKKTLFIDDKEENIAAAKALGFIGLHWNPSSDIRSVVDILLPS
;
A
#
# COMPACT_ATOMS: atom_id res chain seq x y z
N MET A 1 13.51 18.83 -12.12
CA MET A 1 12.19 18.22 -11.82
C MET A 1 11.74 17.45 -13.05
N PRO A 2 11.01 16.34 -12.93
CA PRO A 2 10.57 15.57 -14.09
C PRO A 2 9.51 16.34 -14.90
N ASP A 3 9.76 16.55 -16.19
CA ASP A 3 8.86 17.33 -17.07
C ASP A 3 7.42 16.79 -17.12
N HIS A 4 7.24 15.49 -16.83
CA HIS A 4 5.96 14.81 -16.89
C HIS A 4 4.99 15.16 -15.74
N LEU A 5 5.42 15.93 -14.73
CA LEU A 5 4.59 16.31 -13.57
C LEU A 5 4.07 17.75 -13.62
N PHE A 6 4.59 18.62 -14.50
CA PHE A 6 4.22 20.05 -14.51
C PHE A 6 2.73 20.32 -14.73
N TRP A 7 2.00 19.40 -15.36
CA TRP A 7 0.55 19.55 -15.55
C TRP A 7 -0.22 19.62 -14.23
N LEU A 8 0.32 19.05 -13.13
CA LEU A 8 -0.29 19.13 -11.79
C LEU A 8 -0.39 20.56 -11.26
N GLN A 9 0.53 21.45 -11.64
CA GLN A 9 0.53 22.86 -11.19
C GLN A 9 -0.66 23.66 -11.74
N ASN A 10 -1.30 23.18 -12.80
CA ASN A 10 -2.45 23.83 -13.42
C ASN A 10 -3.79 23.32 -12.87
N LEU A 11 -3.76 22.42 -11.88
CA LEU A 11 -4.95 21.84 -11.28
C LEU A 11 -5.23 22.44 -9.91
N HIS A 12 -6.51 22.46 -9.55
CA HIS A 12 -6.94 22.79 -8.19
C HIS A 12 -7.03 21.49 -7.38
N ILE A 13 -5.96 21.17 -6.66
CA ILE A 13 -5.84 19.98 -5.81
C ILE A 13 -6.04 20.38 -4.33
N GLU A 14 -6.90 19.65 -3.62
CA GLU A 14 -7.16 19.83 -2.19
C GLU A 14 -6.67 18.63 -1.37
N VAL A 15 -6.73 17.42 -1.96
CA VAL A 15 -6.35 16.16 -1.31
C VAL A 15 -5.35 15.39 -2.17
N VAL A 16 -4.33 14.82 -1.54
CA VAL A 16 -3.37 13.90 -2.16
C VAL A 16 -3.45 12.55 -1.47
N VAL A 17 -3.76 11.50 -2.23
CA VAL A 17 -3.90 10.13 -1.76
C VAL A 17 -2.77 9.29 -2.37
N PHE A 18 -1.96 8.68 -1.51
CA PHE A 18 -0.84 7.84 -1.92
C PHE A 18 -1.18 6.36 -1.73
N ASP A 19 -0.77 5.52 -2.67
CA ASP A 19 -0.48 4.13 -2.33
C ASP A 19 0.76 4.04 -1.44
N LEU A 20 0.92 2.91 -0.75
CA LEU A 20 2.05 2.65 0.12
C LEU A 20 3.13 1.82 -0.57
N GLY A 21 2.80 0.63 -1.07
CA GLY A 21 3.74 -0.27 -1.71
C GLY A 21 4.24 0.30 -3.04
N ASN A 22 5.55 0.23 -3.30
CA ASN A 22 6.21 0.74 -4.51
C ASN A 22 6.03 2.24 -4.83
N VAL A 23 5.21 2.97 -4.07
CA VAL A 23 5.10 4.44 -4.12
C VAL A 23 5.89 5.08 -2.98
N ILE A 24 5.69 4.63 -1.74
CA ILE A 24 6.39 5.15 -0.55
C ILE A 24 7.37 4.11 0.01
N ILE A 25 6.92 2.85 0.16
CA ILE A 25 7.71 1.74 0.69
C ILE A 25 8.05 0.79 -0.47
N PRO A 26 9.32 0.55 -0.80
CA PRO A 26 9.68 -0.39 -1.85
C PRO A 26 9.30 -1.83 -1.46
N VAL A 27 8.76 -2.59 -2.40
CA VAL A 27 8.32 -3.97 -2.20
C VAL A 27 9.05 -4.91 -3.17
N ASP A 28 9.54 -6.04 -2.66
CA ASP A 28 10.24 -7.06 -3.45
C ASP A 28 9.57 -8.43 -3.30
N PHE A 29 8.58 -8.69 -4.16
CA PHE A 29 7.79 -9.94 -4.15
C PHE A 29 8.66 -11.20 -4.30
N GLU A 30 9.79 -11.12 -5.00
CA GLU A 30 10.71 -12.24 -5.20
C GLU A 30 11.31 -12.73 -3.88
N ARG A 31 11.46 -11.85 -2.87
CA ARG A 31 11.91 -12.25 -1.53
C ARG A 31 10.90 -13.17 -0.85
N THR A 32 9.61 -12.82 -0.88
CA THR A 32 8.55 -13.66 -0.33
C THR A 32 8.48 -14.99 -1.07
N VAL A 33 8.57 -14.99 -2.40
CA VAL A 33 8.59 -16.23 -3.21
C VAL A 33 9.76 -17.12 -2.80
N LYS A 34 10.98 -16.58 -2.72
CA LYS A 34 12.18 -17.34 -2.33
C LYS A 34 12.08 -17.88 -0.90
N ALA A 35 11.56 -17.08 0.03
CA ALA A 35 11.39 -17.49 1.42
C ALA A 35 10.36 -18.62 1.56
N PHE A 36 9.23 -18.54 0.86
CA PHE A 36 8.26 -19.63 0.81
C PHE A 36 8.85 -20.89 0.17
N VAL A 37 9.59 -20.77 -0.94
CA VAL A 37 10.30 -21.92 -1.56
C VAL A 37 11.29 -22.57 -0.59
N ALA A 38 11.97 -21.80 0.26
CA ALA A 38 12.86 -22.35 1.29
C ALA A 38 12.10 -23.16 2.36
N LEU A 39 10.85 -22.80 2.68
CA LEU A 39 10.01 -23.54 3.63
C LEU A 39 9.35 -24.78 3.02
N GLY A 40 8.76 -24.66 1.83
CA GLY A 40 7.89 -25.70 1.23
C GLY A 40 8.46 -26.41 0.01
N GLY A 41 9.61 -25.99 -0.54
CA GLY A 41 10.15 -26.51 -1.79
C GLY A 41 9.28 -26.17 -3.00
N LYS A 42 9.15 -27.09 -3.97
CA LYS A 42 8.39 -26.86 -5.22
C LYS A 42 6.89 -26.57 -4.99
N LYS A 43 6.31 -27.10 -3.91
CA LYS A 43 4.91 -26.82 -3.54
C LYS A 43 4.69 -25.35 -3.19
N ALA A 44 5.69 -24.71 -2.61
CA ALA A 44 5.61 -23.30 -2.24
C ALA A 44 5.78 -22.34 -3.42
N SER A 45 6.53 -22.71 -4.47
CA SER A 45 6.50 -21.94 -5.73
C SER A 45 5.11 -21.98 -6.37
N GLU A 46 4.42 -23.11 -6.25
CA GLU A 46 3.04 -23.25 -6.71
C GLU A 46 2.07 -22.51 -5.78
N LEU A 47 2.32 -22.46 -4.45
CA LEU A 47 1.50 -21.71 -3.49
C LEU A 47 1.35 -20.24 -3.85
N TYR A 48 2.41 -19.54 -4.27
CA TYR A 48 2.28 -18.11 -4.62
C TYR A 48 1.39 -17.93 -5.86
N HIS A 49 1.49 -18.85 -6.83
CA HIS A 49 0.59 -18.87 -7.99
C HIS A 49 -0.84 -19.32 -7.60
N TYR A 50 -0.97 -20.29 -6.70
CA TYR A 50 -2.23 -20.86 -6.21
C TYR A 50 -2.99 -19.91 -5.30
N ALA A 51 -2.31 -19.16 -4.43
CA ALA A 51 -2.91 -18.12 -3.61
C ALA A 51 -3.42 -16.95 -4.47
N GLY A 52 -2.77 -16.69 -5.61
CA GLY A 52 -3.31 -15.83 -6.67
C GLY A 52 -4.55 -16.43 -7.35
N GLN A 53 -4.62 -17.75 -7.53
CA GLN A 53 -5.79 -18.45 -8.12
C GLN A 53 -6.97 -18.63 -7.15
N THR A 54 -6.71 -18.76 -5.85
CA THR A 54 -7.71 -18.95 -4.80
C THR A 54 -8.15 -17.66 -4.13
N HIS A 55 -7.63 -16.51 -4.59
CA HIS A 55 -7.89 -15.20 -4.02
C HIS A 55 -7.53 -15.06 -2.53
N LEU A 56 -6.84 -16.03 -1.91
CA LEU A 56 -6.56 -16.06 -0.47
C LEU A 56 -5.83 -14.79 0.01
N PHE A 57 -4.89 -14.29 -0.77
CA PHE A 57 -4.19 -13.04 -0.43
C PHE A 57 -5.12 -11.84 -0.50
N GLU A 58 -6.04 -11.81 -1.47
CA GLU A 58 -7.03 -10.75 -1.60
C GLU A 58 -8.10 -10.82 -0.49
N GLU A 59 -8.52 -12.02 -0.09
CA GLU A 59 -9.41 -12.24 1.06
C GLU A 59 -8.75 -11.71 2.35
N LEU A 60 -7.46 -11.98 2.54
CA LEU A 60 -6.70 -11.44 3.66
C LEU A 60 -6.55 -9.91 3.57
N GLU A 61 -6.29 -9.37 2.37
CA GLU A 61 -6.25 -7.93 2.13
C GLU A 61 -7.60 -7.26 2.36
N ARG A 62 -8.74 -7.95 2.19
CA ARG A 62 -10.08 -7.42 2.51
C ARG A 62 -10.50 -7.67 3.97
N GLY A 63 -9.67 -8.35 4.76
CA GLY A 63 -10.02 -8.73 6.14
C GLY A 63 -11.08 -9.83 6.24
N GLU A 64 -11.37 -10.54 5.15
CA GLU A 64 -12.35 -11.62 5.08
C GLU A 64 -11.82 -12.91 5.73
N VAL A 65 -10.49 -13.07 5.73
CA VAL A 65 -9.79 -14.21 6.34
C VAL A 65 -9.00 -13.74 7.56
N SER A 66 -9.18 -14.45 8.67
CA SER A 66 -8.40 -14.18 9.89
C SER A 66 -6.95 -14.64 9.76
N ARG A 67 -6.05 -14.06 10.56
CA ARG A 67 -4.65 -14.50 10.67
C ARG A 67 -4.51 -16.01 10.89
N LYS A 68 -5.27 -16.55 11.84
CA LYS A 68 -5.25 -17.99 12.16
C LYS A 68 -5.67 -18.84 10.96
N GLU A 69 -6.70 -18.40 10.25
CA GLU A 69 -7.20 -19.11 9.09
C GLU A 69 -6.24 -19.03 7.90
N PHE A 70 -5.65 -17.85 7.63
CA PHE A 70 -4.60 -17.70 6.64
C PHE A 70 -3.45 -18.68 6.87
N LEU A 71 -2.90 -18.70 8.10
CA LEU A 71 -1.83 -19.63 8.47
C LEU A 71 -2.25 -21.10 8.33
N ALA A 72 -3.49 -21.44 8.70
CA ALA A 72 -4.00 -22.80 8.54
C ALA A 72 -4.11 -23.21 7.06
N ARG A 73 -4.49 -22.29 6.17
CA ARG A 73 -4.66 -22.55 4.73
C ARG A 73 -3.32 -22.67 3.99
N VAL A 74 -2.30 -21.89 4.34
CA VAL A 74 -0.99 -21.93 3.65
C VAL A 74 -0.04 -23.00 4.19
N ARG A 75 -0.17 -23.39 5.46
CA ARG A 75 0.76 -24.31 6.13
C ARG A 75 0.95 -25.67 5.47
N PRO A 76 -0.09 -26.34 4.92
CA PRO A 76 0.08 -27.63 4.24
C PRO A 76 1.06 -27.57 3.06
N GLU A 77 1.16 -26.42 2.39
CA GLU A 77 2.07 -26.20 1.26
C GLU A 77 3.50 -25.83 1.70
N LEU A 78 3.68 -25.53 2.99
CA LEU A 78 4.94 -25.06 3.58
C LEU A 78 5.56 -26.09 4.54
N ASN A 79 5.40 -27.39 4.23
CA ASN A 79 5.94 -28.51 5.02
C ASN A 79 5.61 -28.44 6.52
N HIS A 80 4.44 -27.89 6.88
CA HIS A 80 4.05 -27.67 8.26
C HIS A 80 4.98 -26.76 9.07
N ALA A 81 5.61 -25.78 8.41
CA ALA A 81 6.37 -24.70 9.05
C ALA A 81 5.60 -24.05 10.20
N LEU A 82 6.34 -23.52 11.17
CA LEU A 82 5.83 -22.78 12.31
C LEU A 82 5.24 -21.43 11.89
N ASP A 83 4.33 -20.89 12.69
CA ASP A 83 3.61 -19.65 12.39
C ASP A 83 4.57 -18.48 12.14
N ASN A 84 5.61 -18.36 12.97
CA ASN A 84 6.61 -17.30 12.83
C ASN A 84 7.43 -17.43 11.55
N GLU A 85 7.74 -18.65 11.10
CA GLU A 85 8.49 -18.89 9.86
C GLU A 85 7.64 -18.48 8.65
N ILE A 86 6.35 -18.83 8.66
CA ILE A 86 5.40 -18.45 7.60
C ILE A 86 5.24 -16.92 7.56
N VAL A 87 5.07 -16.27 8.71
CA VAL A 87 4.92 -14.80 8.79
C VAL A 87 6.20 -14.10 8.36
N GLU A 88 7.38 -14.58 8.76
CA GLU A 88 8.66 -14.02 8.33
C GLU A 88 8.83 -14.15 6.82
N ALA A 89 8.52 -15.32 6.25
CA ALA A 89 8.57 -15.52 4.80
C ALA A 89 7.56 -14.64 4.05
N TRP A 90 6.35 -14.47 4.58
CA TRP A 90 5.33 -13.59 4.00
C TRP A 90 5.74 -12.11 4.02
N ASN A 91 6.38 -11.68 5.10
CA ASN A 91 6.85 -10.30 5.27
C ASN A 91 8.19 -10.04 4.56
N ALA A 92 8.86 -11.05 3.98
CA ALA A 92 10.19 -10.91 3.39
C ALA A 92 10.27 -9.89 2.24
N MET A 93 9.15 -9.63 1.56
CA MET A 93 9.03 -8.54 0.57
C MET A 93 9.20 -7.14 1.13
N LEU A 94 9.00 -6.96 2.44
CA LEU A 94 9.21 -5.73 3.16
C LEU A 94 10.60 -5.80 3.79
N TYR A 95 11.53 -5.00 3.26
CA TYR A 95 12.95 -5.09 3.65
C TYR A 95 13.58 -3.74 3.98
N HIS A 96 12.88 -2.64 3.69
CA HIS A 96 13.39 -1.31 3.91
C HIS A 96 12.26 -0.29 4.06
N VAL A 97 12.42 0.64 4.99
CA VAL A 97 11.56 1.81 5.14
C VAL A 97 12.46 3.02 5.33
N ASP A 98 12.33 4.00 4.44
CA ASP A 98 13.05 5.28 4.55
C ASP A 98 12.19 6.31 5.27
N HIS A 99 12.48 6.53 6.55
CA HIS A 99 11.77 7.50 7.39
C HIS A 99 11.83 8.93 6.82
N SER A 100 12.92 9.27 6.12
CA SER A 100 13.09 10.62 5.55
C SER A 100 12.10 10.89 4.42
N THR A 101 11.60 9.85 3.74
CA THR A 101 10.55 9.99 2.73
C THR A 101 9.23 10.41 3.37
N PHE A 102 8.84 9.80 4.49
CA PHE A 102 7.63 10.17 5.24
C PHE A 102 7.69 11.61 5.77
N GLU A 103 8.81 12.00 6.38
CA GLU A 103 9.06 13.37 6.84
C GLU A 103 8.99 14.39 5.70
N TYR A 104 9.42 14.01 4.50
CA TYR A 104 9.35 14.88 3.34
C TYR A 104 7.91 15.04 2.82
N LEU A 105 7.12 13.97 2.79
CA LEU A 105 5.72 14.00 2.38
C LEU A 105 4.84 14.81 3.35
N ASP A 106 5.16 14.80 4.65
CA ASP A 106 4.46 15.57 5.69
C ASP A 106 4.43 17.09 5.39
N LYS A 107 5.40 17.59 4.63
CA LYS A 107 5.44 18.99 4.17
C LYS A 107 4.23 19.41 3.34
N LEU A 108 3.47 18.47 2.78
CA LEU A 108 2.23 18.76 2.04
C LEU A 108 1.08 19.19 2.97
N ARG A 109 1.03 18.69 4.21
CA ARG A 109 -0.13 18.85 5.12
C ARG A 109 -0.55 20.28 5.45
N PRO A 110 0.36 21.27 5.55
CA PRO A 110 -0.06 22.66 5.75
C PRO A 110 -0.94 23.21 4.62
N ARG A 111 -0.94 22.57 3.45
CA ARG A 111 -1.62 23.09 2.24
C ARG A 111 -2.60 22.08 1.61
N PHE A 112 -2.41 20.79 1.82
CA PHE A 112 -3.22 19.71 1.28
C PHE A 112 -3.64 18.75 2.38
N LYS A 113 -4.78 18.09 2.23
CA LYS A 113 -5.07 16.88 2.99
C LYS A 113 -4.28 15.72 2.41
N THR A 114 -3.61 14.93 3.25
CA THR A 114 -2.77 13.82 2.77
C THR A 114 -3.27 12.49 3.32
N TYR A 115 -3.63 11.56 2.42
CA TYR A 115 -4.14 10.25 2.80
C TYR A 115 -3.24 9.13 2.28
N VAL A 116 -3.30 7.98 2.93
CA VAL A 116 -2.84 6.70 2.38
C VAL A 116 -4.06 5.84 2.05
N LEU A 117 -4.09 5.22 0.86
CA LEU A 117 -5.04 4.16 0.52
C LEU A 117 -4.25 2.96 0.00
N SER A 118 -4.11 1.92 0.82
CA SER A 118 -3.23 0.80 0.52
C SER A 118 -3.92 -0.55 0.61
N ASN A 119 -3.68 -1.40 -0.39
CA ASN A 119 -3.94 -2.82 -0.26
C ASN A 119 -2.85 -3.43 0.61
N ILE A 120 -3.18 -3.71 1.86
CA ILE A 120 -2.25 -4.26 2.83
C ILE A 120 -3.01 -5.17 3.79
N ASN A 121 -2.39 -6.25 4.22
CA ASN A 121 -2.95 -7.15 5.22
C ASN A 121 -2.41 -6.87 6.63
N THR A 122 -3.07 -7.49 7.61
CA THR A 122 -2.75 -7.35 9.03
C THR A 122 -1.29 -7.68 9.39
N TYR A 123 -0.58 -8.56 8.66
CA TYR A 123 0.83 -8.89 8.95
C TYR A 123 1.79 -7.84 8.42
N HIS A 124 1.55 -7.39 7.19
CA HIS A 124 2.35 -6.34 6.56
C HIS A 124 2.16 -5.00 7.29
N ALA A 125 0.94 -4.67 7.73
CA ALA A 125 0.68 -3.47 8.52
C ALA A 125 1.45 -3.49 9.85
N GLU A 126 1.45 -4.61 10.58
CA GLU A 126 2.27 -4.77 11.79
C GLU A 126 3.76 -4.64 11.53
N TRP A 127 4.24 -5.18 10.40
CA TRP A 127 5.64 -5.06 10.01
C TRP A 127 6.00 -3.59 9.75
N VAL A 128 5.17 -2.86 9.00
CA VAL A 128 5.38 -1.43 8.69
C VAL A 128 5.39 -0.62 9.98
N ASP A 129 4.42 -0.84 10.86
CA ASP A 129 4.39 -0.20 12.18
C ASP A 129 5.68 -0.47 12.95
N LYS A 130 6.14 -1.72 13.00
CA LYS A 130 7.40 -2.07 13.69
C LYS A 130 8.61 -1.40 13.06
N ALA A 131 8.68 -1.31 11.74
CA ALA A 131 9.78 -0.66 11.01
C ALA A 131 9.80 0.87 11.18
N MET A 132 8.62 1.48 11.39
CA MET A 132 8.46 2.91 11.63
C MET A 132 8.64 3.33 13.09
N ARG A 133 8.57 2.39 14.04
CA ARG A 133 8.73 2.69 15.47
C ARG A 133 10.17 3.15 15.80
N ASN A 134 10.32 4.44 16.08
CA ASN A 134 11.34 4.98 17.00
C ASN A 134 10.76 5.24 18.42
N THR A 135 9.44 5.12 18.62
CA THR A 135 8.72 5.34 19.88
C THR A 135 7.51 4.40 20.04
N SER A 136 6.83 4.46 21.20
CA SER A 136 5.88 3.45 21.72
C SER A 136 4.45 3.45 21.14
N SER A 137 4.10 4.29 20.16
CA SER A 137 2.72 4.41 19.66
C SER A 137 2.35 3.37 18.60
N GLU A 138 1.06 3.02 18.54
CA GLU A 138 0.44 2.22 17.46
C GLU A 138 0.14 3.13 16.25
N ASN A 139 0.12 2.55 15.03
CA ASN A 139 -0.12 3.23 13.75
C ASN A 139 0.80 4.44 13.48
N VAL A 140 2.11 4.21 13.45
CA VAL A 140 3.10 5.29 13.40
C VAL A 140 3.00 6.12 12.13
N ILE A 141 2.57 5.54 11.00
CA ILE A 141 2.46 6.31 9.75
C ILE A 141 1.34 7.36 9.81
N SER A 142 0.35 7.21 10.68
CA SER A 142 -0.70 8.22 10.87
C SER A 142 -0.17 9.53 11.45
N GLN A 143 1.09 9.60 11.88
CA GLN A 143 1.72 10.86 12.29
C GLN A 143 2.09 11.75 11.08
N TYR A 144 2.22 11.18 9.88
CA TYR A 144 2.65 11.88 8.65
C TYR A 144 1.51 12.14 7.66
N PHE A 145 0.33 11.56 7.90
CA PHE A 145 -0.83 11.65 7.02
C PHE A 145 -2.07 12.02 7.84
N ASP A 146 -3.00 12.79 7.28
CA ASP A 146 -4.28 13.09 7.93
C ASP A 146 -5.09 11.80 8.15
N TYR A 147 -5.07 10.88 7.18
CA TYR A 147 -5.76 9.58 7.27
C TYR A 147 -5.00 8.46 6.58
N VAL A 148 -5.18 7.25 7.09
CA VAL A 148 -4.59 6.02 6.57
C VAL A 148 -5.70 4.99 6.43
N PHE A 149 -5.95 4.54 5.21
CA PHE A 149 -6.96 3.55 4.87
C PHE A 149 -6.29 2.27 4.40
N TYR A 150 -6.26 1.27 5.28
CA TYR A 150 -5.80 -0.07 4.97
C TYR A 150 -6.95 -0.96 4.53
N SER A 151 -6.77 -1.67 3.41
CA SER A 151 -7.84 -2.48 2.81
C SER A 151 -8.46 -3.49 3.78
N HIS A 152 -7.65 -4.08 4.66
CA HIS A 152 -8.12 -5.11 5.59
C HIS A 152 -8.93 -4.53 6.77
N GLU A 153 -8.81 -3.23 7.02
CA GLU A 153 -9.57 -2.51 8.04
C GLU A 153 -10.87 -1.95 7.46
N ILE A 154 -10.84 -1.47 6.21
CA ILE A 154 -12.01 -0.86 5.55
C ILE A 154 -12.88 -1.88 4.78
N GLY A 155 -12.43 -3.12 4.62
CA GLY A 155 -13.17 -4.18 3.91
C GLY A 155 -13.20 -4.03 2.39
N HIS A 156 -12.41 -3.13 1.83
CA HIS A 156 -12.38 -2.81 0.40
C HIS A 156 -10.93 -2.70 -0.10
N ARG A 157 -10.66 -3.23 -1.29
CA ARG A 157 -9.34 -3.18 -1.91
C ARG A 157 -9.39 -2.52 -3.28
N LYS A 158 -8.29 -1.94 -3.72
CA LYS A 158 -8.07 -1.53 -5.11
C LYS A 158 -7.84 -2.78 -5.98
N PRO A 159 -8.24 -2.82 -7.26
CA PRO A 159 -8.91 -1.77 -8.03
C PRO A 159 -10.45 -1.78 -7.92
N ASP A 160 -11.03 -2.42 -6.91
CA ASP A 160 -12.48 -2.40 -6.72
C ASP A 160 -12.95 -0.99 -6.33
N TYR A 161 -14.00 -0.50 -6.99
CA TYR A 161 -14.50 0.86 -6.76
C TYR A 161 -14.86 1.17 -5.30
N GLY A 162 -15.19 0.13 -4.51
CA GLY A 162 -15.51 0.25 -3.09
C GLY A 162 -14.41 0.97 -2.29
N ALA A 163 -13.14 0.82 -2.64
CA ALA A 163 -12.04 1.47 -1.91
C ALA A 163 -12.09 3.00 -2.01
N TRP A 164 -12.30 3.53 -3.22
CA TRP A 164 -12.44 4.98 -3.43
C TRP A 164 -13.79 5.51 -2.95
N GLN A 165 -14.87 4.76 -3.17
CA GLN A 165 -16.20 5.13 -2.69
C GLN A 165 -16.23 5.25 -1.16
N TYR A 166 -15.51 4.36 -0.47
CA TYR A 166 -15.36 4.40 0.98
C TYR A 166 -14.71 5.70 1.43
N ILE A 167 -13.54 6.07 0.89
CA ILE A 167 -12.84 7.29 1.33
C ILE A 167 -13.60 8.58 0.95
N ILE A 168 -14.34 8.58 -0.17
CA ILE A 168 -15.25 9.69 -0.52
C ILE A 168 -16.34 9.83 0.55
N ALA A 169 -16.96 8.71 0.95
CA ALA A 169 -18.04 8.72 1.91
C ALA A 169 -17.57 9.08 3.34
N GLN A 170 -16.39 8.60 3.75
CA GLN A 170 -15.85 8.87 5.08
C GLN A 170 -15.38 10.32 5.23
N GLU A 171 -14.61 10.85 4.26
CA GLU A 171 -13.95 12.15 4.41
C GLU A 171 -14.62 13.28 3.63
N GLY A 172 -15.66 12.98 2.83
CA GLY A 172 -16.38 13.99 2.05
C GLY A 172 -15.52 14.67 0.97
N ILE A 173 -14.48 13.99 0.47
CA ILE A 173 -13.57 14.54 -0.54
C ILE A 173 -14.23 14.65 -1.92
N ASP A 174 -13.83 15.66 -2.70
CA ASP A 174 -14.20 15.80 -4.11
C ASP A 174 -13.17 15.08 -5.00
N PRO A 175 -13.54 14.01 -5.73
CA PRO A 175 -12.63 13.31 -6.62
C PRO A 175 -11.93 14.24 -7.62
N LYS A 176 -12.63 15.25 -8.14
CA LYS A 176 -12.08 16.16 -9.16
C LYS A 176 -10.96 17.05 -8.62
N LYS A 177 -10.83 17.15 -7.30
CA LYS A 177 -9.78 17.89 -6.58
C LYS A 177 -8.87 16.97 -5.79
N THR A 178 -8.97 15.66 -6.02
CA THR A 178 -8.18 14.65 -5.31
C THR A 178 -7.21 13.98 -6.27
N LEU A 179 -5.91 14.14 -6.00
CA LEU A 179 -4.83 13.45 -6.68
C LEU A 179 -4.65 12.07 -6.06
N PHE A 180 -4.72 11.02 -6.87
CA PHE A 180 -4.41 9.65 -6.48
C PHE A 180 -3.14 9.16 -7.19
N ILE A 181 -2.19 8.65 -6.41
CA ILE A 181 -0.85 8.26 -6.88
C ILE A 181 -0.62 6.79 -6.54
N ASP A 182 -0.38 5.96 -7.55
CA ASP A 182 -0.31 4.50 -7.43
C ASP A 182 0.59 3.92 -8.54
N ASP A 183 1.31 2.83 -8.28
CA ASP A 183 2.20 2.18 -9.25
C ASP A 183 1.48 1.22 -10.20
N LYS A 184 0.18 0.97 -10.00
CA LYS A 184 -0.61 0.06 -10.83
C LYS A 184 -1.57 0.79 -11.74
N GLU A 185 -1.48 0.51 -13.05
CA GLU A 185 -2.34 1.12 -14.06
C GLU A 185 -3.82 0.82 -13.82
N GLU A 186 -4.17 -0.38 -13.35
CA GLU A 186 -5.55 -0.76 -13.03
C GLU A 186 -6.15 0.08 -11.90
N ASN A 187 -5.34 0.42 -10.89
CA ASN A 187 -5.77 1.27 -9.79
C ASN A 187 -6.00 2.70 -10.29
N ILE A 188 -5.10 3.22 -11.13
CA ILE A 188 -5.23 4.55 -11.73
C ILE A 188 -6.45 4.62 -12.65
N ALA A 189 -6.70 3.59 -13.45
CA ALA A 189 -7.87 3.52 -14.32
C ALA A 189 -9.17 3.52 -13.50
N ALA A 190 -9.23 2.75 -12.43
CA ALA A 190 -10.39 2.68 -11.55
C ALA A 190 -10.66 4.02 -10.83
N ALA A 191 -9.61 4.66 -10.30
CA ALA A 191 -9.71 5.99 -9.69
C ALA A 191 -10.23 7.04 -10.69
N LYS A 192 -9.67 7.07 -11.90
CA LYS A 192 -10.11 7.99 -12.97
C LYS A 192 -11.56 7.78 -13.37
N ALA A 193 -12.05 6.54 -13.38
CA ALA A 193 -13.45 6.24 -13.66
C ALA A 193 -14.42 6.86 -12.63
N LEU A 194 -13.93 7.12 -11.41
CA LEU A 194 -14.67 7.81 -10.34
C LEU A 194 -14.39 9.32 -10.28
N GLY A 195 -13.61 9.86 -11.22
CA GLY A 195 -13.35 11.29 -11.36
C GLY A 195 -12.09 11.78 -10.65
N PHE A 196 -11.27 10.90 -10.08
CA PHE A 196 -9.99 11.28 -9.46
C PHE A 196 -8.98 11.77 -10.51
N ILE A 197 -8.10 12.67 -10.08
CA ILE A 197 -6.88 12.98 -10.83
C ILE A 197 -5.91 11.82 -10.58
N GLY A 198 -5.75 10.92 -11.55
CA GLY A 198 -4.86 9.76 -11.40
C GLY A 198 -3.45 9.97 -11.98
N LEU A 199 -2.42 9.75 -11.16
CA LEU A 199 -1.00 9.75 -11.53
C LEU A 199 -0.41 8.34 -11.37
N HIS A 200 -0.12 7.68 -12.49
CA HIS A 200 0.63 6.42 -12.48
C HIS A 200 2.08 6.68 -12.10
N TRP A 201 2.53 6.03 -11.04
CA TRP A 201 3.86 6.23 -10.48
C TRP A 201 4.85 5.19 -10.99
N ASN A 202 6.04 5.61 -11.41
CA ASN A 202 7.13 4.67 -11.67
C ASN A 202 7.89 4.42 -10.36
N PRO A 203 7.92 3.18 -9.83
CA PRO A 203 8.60 2.86 -8.57
C PRO A 203 10.10 3.18 -8.53
N SER A 204 10.74 3.37 -9.69
CA SER A 204 12.14 3.80 -9.78
C SER A 204 12.34 5.31 -9.61
N SER A 205 11.25 6.09 -9.53
CA SER A 205 11.27 7.55 -9.37
C SER A 205 11.18 7.94 -7.90
N ASP A 206 11.72 9.10 -7.55
CA ASP A 206 11.68 9.63 -6.19
C ASP A 206 10.34 10.34 -5.91
N ILE A 207 9.52 9.76 -5.03
CA ILE A 207 8.18 10.28 -4.69
C ILE A 207 8.22 11.68 -4.09
N ARG A 208 9.37 12.09 -3.53
CA ARG A 208 9.59 13.45 -3.01
C ARG A 208 9.42 14.52 -4.10
N SER A 209 9.63 14.17 -5.37
CA SER A 209 9.40 15.08 -6.50
C SER A 209 7.94 15.53 -6.65
N VAL A 210 6.97 14.78 -6.11
CA VAL A 210 5.56 15.22 -6.04
C VAL A 210 5.43 16.43 -5.13
N VAL A 211 6.11 16.43 -3.98
CA VAL A 211 6.12 17.58 -3.06
C VAL A 211 6.72 18.79 -3.73
N ASP A 212 7.86 18.61 -4.41
CA ASP A 212 8.55 19.70 -5.09
C ASP A 212 7.69 20.36 -6.19
N ILE A 213 6.84 19.57 -6.86
CA ILE A 213 5.94 20.05 -7.91
C ILE A 213 4.70 20.75 -7.33
N LEU A 214 4.11 20.22 -6.25
CA LEU A 214 2.91 20.77 -5.61
C LEU A 214 3.20 21.97 -4.70
N LEU A 215 4.43 22.06 -4.19
CA LEU A 215 4.95 23.17 -3.37
C LEU A 215 6.22 23.76 -4.02
N PRO A 216 6.10 24.40 -5.19
CA PRO A 216 7.26 25.02 -5.82
C PRO A 216 7.79 26.16 -4.93
N SER A 217 9.12 26.22 -4.79
CA SER A 217 9.85 27.26 -4.05
C SER A 217 9.58 28.67 -4.56
#